data_AF-A0A9P4LLZ8-F1
#
_entry.id   AF-A0A9P4LLZ8-F1
#
_cell.length_a   1.000
_cell.length_b   1.000
_cell.length_c   1.000
_cell.angle_alpha   90.00
_cell.angle_beta   90.00
_cell.angle_gamma   90.00
#
_symmetry.space_group_name_H-M   'P 1'
#
loop_
_entity.id
_entity.type
_entity.pdbx_description
1 polymer ?
#
loop_
_entity_poly.entity_id
_entity_poly.type
_entity_poly.pdbx_seq_one_letter_code
_entity_poly.pdbx_strand_id
1 'polypeptide(L)'
;MKIFFTLALSLATLAYAAPQPQNAGRPVPNGACCTPNTSLKQDVCNVNGSTGRCVPSGANGCGGALTCIEDARLTCDPNALERGSPLCRLTGENIR
;
A
#
# COMPACT_ATOMS: atom_id res chain seq x y z
N MET A 1 14.03 60.19 5.96
CA MET A 1 13.33 58.90 6.08
C MET A 1 13.63 58.06 4.86
N LYS A 2 14.34 56.94 5.01
CA LYS A 2 14.69 56.00 3.94
C LYS A 2 14.28 54.62 4.44
N ILE A 3 13.20 54.07 3.89
CA ILE A 3 12.79 52.69 4.18
C ILE A 3 12.93 51.92 2.88
N PHE A 4 14.00 51.13 2.83
CA PHE A 4 14.30 50.20 1.76
C PHE A 4 13.34 49.01 1.87
N PHE A 5 12.51 48.80 0.84
CA PHE A 5 11.69 47.59 0.70
C PHE A 5 12.55 46.49 0.07
N THR A 6 13.02 45.54 0.88
CA THR A 6 13.69 44.33 0.42
C THR A 6 12.65 43.28 0.05
N LEU A 7 12.43 43.07 -1.25
CA LEU A 7 11.64 41.96 -1.78
C LEU A 7 12.42 40.66 -1.58
N ALA A 8 11.98 39.82 -0.63
CA ALA A 8 12.52 38.48 -0.45
C ALA A 8 11.82 37.51 -1.42
N LEU A 9 12.49 37.20 -2.53
CA LEU A 9 12.08 36.17 -3.49
C LEU A 9 12.42 34.78 -2.91
N SER A 10 11.44 34.12 -2.30
CA SER A 10 11.60 32.75 -1.80
C SER A 10 11.41 31.76 -2.96
N LEU A 11 12.51 31.18 -3.43
CA LEU A 11 12.48 30.05 -4.37
C LEU A 11 12.02 28.78 -3.64
N ALA A 12 10.83 28.29 -4.02
CA ALA A 12 10.28 27.04 -3.55
C ALA A 12 11.11 25.85 -4.06
N THR A 13 11.52 24.96 -3.16
CA THR A 13 12.18 23.70 -3.49
C THR A 13 11.14 22.65 -3.87
N LEU A 14 11.13 22.23 -5.14
CA LEU A 14 10.36 21.07 -5.58
C LEU A 14 11.13 19.80 -5.19
N ALA A 15 10.68 19.09 -4.16
CA ALA A 15 11.18 17.76 -3.86
C ALA A 15 10.75 16.77 -4.95
N TYR A 16 11.70 16.17 -5.65
CA TYR A 16 11.46 15.14 -6.64
C TYR A 16 11.08 13.84 -5.94
N ALA A 17 9.79 13.48 -5.96
CA ALA A 17 9.33 12.17 -5.50
C ALA A 17 9.66 11.13 -6.57
N ALA A 18 10.75 10.37 -6.40
CA ALA A 18 11.05 9.24 -7.27
C ALA A 18 10.02 8.12 -7.06
N PRO A 19 9.48 7.50 -8.12
CA PRO A 19 8.56 6.37 -7.98
C PRO A 19 9.27 5.22 -7.26
N GLN A 20 8.66 4.72 -6.18
CA GLN A 20 9.16 3.54 -5.49
C GLN A 20 8.81 2.28 -6.29
N PRO A 21 9.69 1.28 -6.36
CA PRO A 21 9.37 0.00 -6.98
C PRO A 21 8.20 -0.64 -6.23
N GLN A 22 7.27 -1.25 -6.98
CA GLN A 22 6.13 -1.96 -6.43
C GLN A 22 6.59 -3.03 -5.43
N ASN A 23 5.88 -3.15 -4.30
CA ASN A 23 6.24 -4.02 -3.18
C ASN A 23 7.70 -3.86 -2.71
N ALA A 24 8.29 -2.66 -2.86
CA ALA A 24 9.71 -2.40 -2.62
C ALA A 24 10.65 -3.41 -3.33
N GLY A 25 10.28 -3.85 -4.53
CA GLY A 25 11.03 -4.82 -5.34
C GLY A 25 10.76 -6.29 -5.03
N ARG A 26 9.87 -6.60 -4.07
CA ARG A 26 9.42 -7.98 -3.83
C ARG A 26 8.52 -8.47 -4.99
N PRO A 27 8.38 -9.79 -5.19
CA PRO A 27 7.46 -10.34 -6.16
C PRO A 27 6.02 -9.85 -5.97
N VAL A 28 5.32 -9.68 -7.09
CA VAL A 28 3.86 -9.43 -7.13
C VAL A 28 3.19 -10.79 -7.33
N PRO A 29 2.66 -11.45 -6.29
CA PRO A 29 2.09 -12.78 -6.42
C PRO A 29 0.85 -12.76 -7.33
N ASN A 30 0.66 -13.84 -8.08
CA ASN A 30 -0.52 -14.08 -8.91
C ASN A 30 -1.21 -15.37 -8.42
N GLY A 31 -2.42 -15.24 -7.90
CA GLY A 31 -3.20 -16.33 -7.33
C GLY A 31 -3.84 -15.96 -5.99
N ALA A 32 -4.57 -16.91 -5.40
CA ALA A 32 -5.33 -16.67 -4.18
C ALA A 32 -4.47 -16.42 -2.94
N CYS A 33 -3.23 -16.90 -2.93
CA CYS A 33 -2.31 -16.80 -1.79
C CYS A 33 -1.06 -15.99 -2.17
N CYS A 34 -0.61 -15.16 -1.25
CA CYS A 34 0.63 -14.42 -1.41
C CYS A 34 1.85 -15.29 -1.11
N THR A 35 3.03 -14.88 -1.59
CA THR A 35 4.26 -15.66 -1.47
C THR A 35 4.65 -15.79 0.02
N PRO A 36 4.60 -17.02 0.60
CA PRO A 36 4.90 -17.21 2.01
C PRO A 36 6.31 -16.72 2.37
N ASN A 37 6.46 -16.12 3.56
CA ASN A 37 7.72 -15.56 4.07
C ASN A 37 8.37 -14.46 3.20
N THR A 38 7.75 -14.07 2.09
CA THR A 38 8.27 -13.07 1.16
C THR A 38 7.35 -11.86 1.08
N SER A 39 6.07 -12.09 0.79
CA SER A 39 5.06 -11.03 0.71
C SER A 39 4.78 -10.45 2.10
N LEU A 40 4.69 -9.13 2.17
CA LEU A 40 4.29 -8.40 3.36
C LEU A 40 2.82 -8.00 3.27
N LYS A 41 2.24 -7.66 4.42
CA LYS A 41 0.90 -7.10 4.46
C LYS A 41 0.86 -5.81 3.63
N GLN A 42 -0.24 -5.63 2.90
CA GLN A 42 -0.47 -4.55 1.94
C GLN A 42 0.38 -4.60 0.66
N ASP A 43 1.17 -5.66 0.44
CA ASP A 43 1.79 -5.86 -0.86
C ASP A 43 0.72 -6.01 -1.94
N VAL A 44 0.96 -5.40 -3.09
CA VAL A 44 0.14 -5.55 -4.28
C VAL A 44 0.25 -6.99 -4.78
N CYS A 45 -0.87 -7.57 -5.16
CA CYS A 45 -0.97 -8.89 -5.76
C CYS A 45 -1.99 -8.89 -6.90
N ASN A 46 -2.04 -9.97 -7.68
CA ASN A 46 -3.05 -10.18 -8.70
C ASN A 46 -3.85 -11.45 -8.40
N VAL A 47 -5.18 -11.40 -8.52
CA VAL A 47 -6.06 -12.56 -8.36
C VAL A 47 -7.25 -12.41 -9.30
N ASN A 48 -7.62 -13.49 -10.01
CA ASN A 48 -8.74 -13.49 -10.95
C ASN A 48 -8.69 -12.37 -12.02
N GLY A 49 -7.48 -11.99 -12.46
CA GLY A 49 -7.29 -10.89 -13.43
C GLY A 49 -7.46 -9.48 -12.86
N SER A 50 -7.67 -9.34 -11.55
CA SER A 50 -7.80 -8.07 -10.83
C SER A 50 -6.59 -7.81 -9.94
N THR A 51 -6.30 -6.54 -9.70
CA THR A 51 -5.34 -6.11 -8.67
C THR A 51 -5.94 -6.29 -7.28
N GLY A 52 -5.09 -6.58 -6.31
CA GLY A 52 -5.48 -6.75 -4.92
C GLY A 52 -4.38 -6.42 -3.92
N ARG A 53 -4.59 -6.81 -2.67
CA ARG A 53 -3.60 -6.71 -1.59
C ARG A 53 -3.44 -8.03 -0.85
N CYS A 54 -2.20 -8.29 -0.44
CA CYS A 54 -1.86 -9.31 0.52
C CYS A 54 -2.32 -8.88 1.92
N VAL A 55 -3.40 -9.47 2.42
CA VAL A 55 -3.97 -9.14 3.73
C VAL A 55 -4.06 -10.40 4.61
N PRO A 56 -4.04 -10.25 5.95
CA PRO A 56 -4.41 -11.33 6.84
C PRO A 56 -5.89 -11.67 6.63
N SER A 57 -6.19 -12.88 6.18
CA SER A 57 -7.55 -13.37 6.01
C SER A 57 -7.58 -14.89 6.10
N GLY A 58 -8.69 -15.44 6.61
CA GLY A 58 -8.94 -16.89 6.55
C GLY A 58 -9.47 -17.34 5.18
N ALA A 59 -9.80 -16.39 4.30
CA ALA A 59 -10.30 -16.69 2.97
C ALA A 59 -9.29 -17.50 2.14
N ASN A 60 -9.83 -18.36 1.27
CA ASN A 60 -9.08 -19.17 0.30
C ASN A 60 -8.08 -20.20 0.88
N GLY A 61 -8.03 -20.38 2.20
CA GLY A 61 -7.32 -21.51 2.82
C GLY A 61 -5.79 -21.47 2.67
N CYS A 62 -5.17 -20.30 2.70
CA CYS A 62 -3.73 -20.12 2.45
C CYS A 62 -2.78 -20.64 3.56
N GLY A 63 -3.28 -21.45 4.51
CA GLY A 63 -2.44 -22.21 5.45
C GLY A 63 -1.51 -21.37 6.34
N GLY A 64 -1.85 -20.11 6.62
CA GLY A 64 -1.03 -19.19 7.42
C GLY A 64 -0.21 -18.18 6.61
N ALA A 65 -0.19 -18.30 5.28
CA ALA A 65 0.25 -17.21 4.41
C ALA A 65 -0.83 -16.11 4.34
N LEU A 66 -0.43 -14.92 3.86
CA LEU A 66 -1.38 -13.86 3.54
C LEU A 66 -2.24 -14.26 2.33
N THR A 67 -3.48 -13.79 2.30
CA THR A 67 -4.41 -14.03 1.19
C THR A 67 -4.38 -12.82 0.26
N CYS A 68 -4.35 -13.08 -1.05
CA CYS A 68 -4.55 -12.04 -2.05
C CYS A 68 -6.05 -11.82 -2.25
N ILE A 69 -6.53 -10.61 -1.93
CA ILE A 69 -7.94 -10.23 -2.04
C ILE A 69 -8.04 -9.07 -3.03
N GLU A 70 -9.01 -9.14 -3.95
CA GLU A 70 -9.25 -8.07 -4.92
C GLU A 70 -9.48 -6.72 -4.22
N ASP A 71 -8.95 -5.63 -4.79
CA ASP A 71 -9.10 -4.29 -4.22
C ASP A 71 -10.60 -3.91 -4.02
N ALA A 72 -11.47 -4.37 -4.90
CA ALA A 72 -12.92 -4.16 -4.83
C ALA A 72 -13.61 -4.82 -3.61
N ARG A 73 -12.93 -5.74 -2.92
CA ARG A 73 -13.41 -6.43 -1.73
C ARG A 73 -12.71 -5.98 -0.45
N LEU A 74 -11.86 -4.97 -0.53
CA LEU A 74 -11.12 -4.45 0.60
C LEU A 74 -11.78 -3.21 1.19
N THR A 75 -11.72 -3.10 2.50
CA THR A 75 -11.94 -1.84 3.22
C THR A 75 -10.58 -1.35 3.71
N CYS A 76 -10.20 -0.15 3.29
CA CYS A 76 -8.90 0.46 3.61
C CYS A 76 -9.08 1.71 4.48
N ASP A 77 -8.27 1.82 5.52
CA ASP A 77 -8.14 3.05 6.30
C ASP A 77 -6.94 3.87 5.78
N PRO A 78 -7.17 5.03 5.14
CA PRO A 78 -6.08 5.88 4.66
C PRO A 78 -5.27 6.55 5.78
N ASN A 79 -5.79 6.57 7.01
CA ASN A 79 -5.14 7.19 8.17
C ASN A 79 -4.28 6.19 8.97
N ALA A 80 -4.46 4.89 8.74
CA ALA A 80 -3.65 3.84 9.34
C ALA A 80 -2.72 3.25 8.28
N LEU A 81 -1.41 3.31 8.53
CA LEU A 81 -0.41 2.72 7.65
C LEU A 81 0.08 1.39 8.22
N GLU A 82 0.13 0.37 7.38
CA GLU A 82 0.77 -0.92 7.67
C GLU A 82 1.84 -1.16 6.62
N ARG A 83 3.11 -1.28 7.06
CA ARG A 83 4.28 -1.47 6.17
C ARG A 83 4.42 -0.38 5.08
N GLY A 84 3.97 0.84 5.37
CA GLY A 84 4.10 2.00 4.47
C GLY A 84 2.95 2.14 3.46
N SER A 85 1.90 1.33 3.55
CA SER A 85 0.70 1.44 2.73
C SER A 85 -0.56 1.55 3.59
N PRO A 86 -1.67 2.13 3.09
CA PRO A 86 -2.95 2.14 3.79
C PRO A 86 -3.33 0.74 4.28
N LEU A 87 -3.81 0.66 5.51
CA LEU A 87 -4.22 -0.60 6.10
C LEU A 87 -5.51 -1.04 5.44
N CYS A 88 -5.43 -2.09 4.61
CA CYS A 88 -6.58 -2.76 4.02
C CYS A 88 -6.84 -4.11 4.69
N ARG A 89 -8.12 -4.48 4.78
CA ARG A 89 -8.61 -5.80 5.19
C ARG A 89 -9.78 -6.21 4.30
N LEU A 90 -10.06 -7.51 4.24
CA LEU A 90 -11.24 -8.02 3.58
C LEU A 90 -12.50 -7.42 4.24
N THR A 91 -13.39 -6.86 3.44
CA THR A 91 -14.66 -6.30 3.94
C THR A 91 -15.44 -7.37 4.70
N GLY A 92 -15.85 -7.04 5.92
CA GLY A 92 -16.54 -7.97 6.83
C GLY A 92 -15.63 -8.73 7.78
N GLU A 93 -14.31 -8.74 7.55
CA GLU A 93 -13.31 -9.18 8.53
C GLU A 93 -12.78 -7.95 9.31
N ASN A 94 -12.56 -8.10 10.62
CA ASN A 94 -12.30 -6.95 11.50
C ASN A 94 -10.95 -6.27 11.17
N ILE A 95 -10.97 -4.93 11.17
CA ILE A 95 -9.81 -4.02 11.01
C ILE A 95 -9.15 -3.77 12.38
N ARG A 96 -9.01 -4.80 13.22
CA ARG A 96 -8.32 -4.66 14.52
C ARG A 96 -6.83 -4.93 14.42
#